data_AF-A0A6C0CWI8-F1
#
_entry.id   AF-A0A6C0CWI8-F1
#
_cell.length_a   1.000
_cell.length_b   1.000
_cell.length_c   1.000
_cell.angle_alpha   90.00
_cell.angle_beta   90.00
_cell.angle_gamma   90.00
#
_symmetry.space_group_name_H-M   'P 1'
#
loop_
_entity.id
_entity.type
_entity.pdbx_description
1 polymer ?
#
loop_
_entity_poly.entity_id
_entity_poly.type
_entity_poly.pdbx_seq_one_letter_code
_entity_poly.pdbx_strand_id
1 'polypeptide(L)'
;MKTTQVYIPKINDTIIYTIGTNAQENFDIIDASDETDLWFHVDNLPSCHVVASIPNAEKYNHKELAYIAKQGACICKQYSKYASQKKLPIIYSKISDITKSPTQIGTVITNSNAKIIYI
;
A
#
# COMPACT_ATOMS: atom_id res chain seq x y z
N MET A 1 -4.63 14.17 -2.57
CA MET A 1 -3.95 12.86 -2.77
C MET A 1 -2.63 13.13 -3.50
N LYS A 2 -1.65 12.22 -3.42
CA LYS A 2 -0.38 12.34 -4.16
C LYS A 2 -0.13 11.08 -4.98
N THR A 3 0.46 11.24 -6.16
CA THR A 3 0.81 10.12 -7.05
C THR A 3 2.30 10.16 -7.33
N THR A 4 2.95 9.00 -7.30
CA THR A 4 4.35 8.84 -7.71
C THR A 4 4.49 7.65 -8.64
N GLN A 5 5.32 7.79 -9.66
CA GLN A 5 5.68 6.71 -10.57
C GLN A 5 7.06 6.20 -10.18
N VAL A 6 7.20 4.89 -10.00
CA VAL A 6 8.47 4.28 -9.60
C VAL A 6 8.83 3.21 -10.62
N TYR A 7 9.93 3.44 -11.34
CA TYR A 7 10.56 2.41 -12.14
C TYR A 7 11.25 1.40 -11.22
N ILE A 8 10.91 0.12 -11.37
CA ILE A 8 11.45 -0.98 -10.57
C ILE A 8 12.35 -1.83 -11.49
N PRO A 9 13.69 -1.68 -11.41
CA PRO A 9 14.61 -2.35 -12.34
C PRO A 9 14.50 -3.88 -12.33
N LYS A 10 14.11 -4.45 -11.18
CA LYS A 10 13.99 -5.91 -11.01
C LYS A 10 12.82 -6.54 -11.77
N ILE A 11 11.84 -5.74 -12.18
CA ILE A 11 10.69 -6.17 -12.97
C ILE A 11 10.63 -5.47 -14.34
N ASN A 12 11.60 -4.59 -14.62
CA ASN A 12 11.69 -3.76 -15.83
C ASN A 12 10.35 -3.05 -16.16
N ASP A 13 9.74 -2.45 -15.14
CA ASP A 13 8.42 -1.84 -15.26
C ASP A 13 8.26 -0.64 -14.33
N THR A 14 7.30 0.23 -14.64
CA THR A 14 6.96 1.40 -13.83
C THR A 14 5.61 1.16 -13.15
N ILE A 15 5.61 1.24 -11.83
CA ILE A 15 4.39 1.11 -11.04
C ILE A 15 3.95 2.48 -10.51
N ILE A 16 2.65 2.74 -10.58
CA ILE A 16 2.03 3.94 -10.02
C ILE A 16 1.65 3.66 -8.57
N TYR A 17 2.09 4.54 -7.67
CA TYR A 17 1.70 4.53 -6.27
C TYR A 17 0.90 5.78 -5.93
N THR A 18 -0.28 5.60 -5.34
CA THR A 18 -1.15 6.68 -4.89
C THR A 18 -1.18 6.72 -3.37
N ILE A 19 -1.03 7.91 -2.80
CA ILE A 19 -0.89 8.15 -1.36
C ILE A 19 -2.04 9.07 -0.90
N GLY A 20 -2.80 8.60 0.08
CA GLY A 20 -3.79 9.41 0.78
C GLY A 20 -3.10 10.36 1.75
N THR A 21 -3.42 11.65 1.71
CA THR A 21 -2.77 12.67 2.57
C THR A 21 -3.61 13.06 3.78
N ASN A 22 -4.84 12.55 3.87
CA ASN A 22 -5.74 12.70 5.00
C ASN A 22 -6.70 11.50 5.06
N ALA A 23 -7.53 11.44 6.11
CA ALA A 23 -8.40 10.29 6.36
C ALA A 23 -9.45 10.06 5.25
N GLN A 24 -9.97 11.13 4.64
CA GLN A 24 -10.93 11.01 3.53
C GLN A 24 -10.23 10.46 2.29
N GLU A 25 -9.09 11.04 1.92
CA GLU A 25 -8.31 10.57 0.78
C GLU A 25 -7.82 9.12 0.94
N ASN A 26 -7.54 8.69 2.18
CA ASN A 26 -7.20 7.29 2.47
C ASN A 26 -8.32 6.32 2.07
N PHE A 27 -9.59 6.75 2.12
CA PHE A 27 -10.73 5.99 1.65
C PHE A 27 -10.93 6.17 0.15
N ASP A 28 -10.84 7.41 -0.35
CA ASP A 28 -11.03 7.71 -1.77
C ASP A 28 -10.07 6.91 -2.66
N ILE A 29 -8.80 6.74 -2.23
CA ILE A 29 -7.84 5.94 -3.00
C ILE A 29 -8.21 4.45 -3.01
N ILE A 30 -8.81 3.92 -1.93
CA ILE A 30 -9.26 2.52 -1.89
C ILE A 30 -10.45 2.35 -2.84
N ASP A 31 -11.39 3.29 -2.85
CA ASP A 31 -12.56 3.27 -3.73
C ASP A 31 -12.19 3.37 -5.22
N ALA A 32 -11.09 4.04 -5.53
CA ALA A 32 -10.59 4.20 -6.89
C ALA A 32 -9.65 3.06 -7.34
N SER A 33 -9.40 2.06 -6.50
CA SER A 33 -8.45 0.97 -6.79
C SER A 33 -9.12 -0.26 -7.40
N ASP A 34 -8.32 -1.04 -8.15
CA ASP A 34 -8.75 -2.36 -8.60
C ASP A 34 -8.57 -3.41 -7.49
N GLU A 35 -9.36 -4.48 -7.54
CA GLU A 35 -9.34 -5.55 -6.53
C GLU A 35 -7.95 -6.19 -6.33
N THR A 36 -7.16 -6.25 -7.40
CA THR A 36 -5.81 -6.84 -7.42
C THR A 36 -4.71 -5.91 -6.95
N ASP A 37 -5.00 -4.61 -6.79
CA ASP A 37 -4.04 -3.61 -6.34
C ASP A 37 -3.57 -3.92 -4.91
N LEU A 38 -2.36 -3.48 -4.59
CA LEU A 38 -1.81 -3.66 -3.25
C LEU A 38 -2.00 -2.40 -2.42
N TRP A 39 -2.59 -2.58 -1.24
CA TRP A 39 -2.75 -1.56 -0.22
C TRP A 39 -1.69 -1.69 0.87
N PHE A 40 -1.23 -0.56 1.43
CA PHE A 40 -0.22 -0.49 2.48
C PHE A 40 -0.59 0.53 3.58
N HIS A 41 -0.17 0.22 4.80
CA HIS A 41 -0.28 1.11 5.96
C HIS A 41 0.78 0.75 7.01
N VAL A 42 1.17 1.68 7.89
CA VAL A 42 2.05 1.35 9.02
C VAL A 42 1.28 0.47 10.00
N ASP A 43 1.84 -0.69 10.34
CA ASP A 43 1.13 -1.66 11.16
C ASP A 43 0.80 -1.08 12.55
N ASN A 44 -0.47 -1.20 12.96
CA ASN A 44 -1.00 -0.78 14.26
C ASN A 44 -0.69 0.68 14.68
N LEU A 45 -0.37 1.57 13.73
CA LEU A 45 0.01 2.95 14.01
C LEU A 45 -0.62 3.93 13.00
N PRO A 46 -1.10 5.12 13.41
CA PRO A 46 -1.71 6.08 12.50
C PRO A 46 -0.75 6.54 11.39
N SER A 47 -1.13 6.34 10.13
CA SER A 47 -0.34 6.76 8.97
C SER A 47 -1.20 6.96 7.70
N CYS A 48 -0.57 7.34 6.59
CA CYS A 48 -1.22 7.41 5.28
C CYS A 48 -1.51 6.01 4.75
N HIS A 49 -2.55 5.89 3.91
CA HIS A 49 -2.71 4.73 3.04
C HIS A 49 -1.91 4.94 1.76
N VAL A 50 -1.31 3.86 1.25
CA VAL A 50 -0.68 3.82 -0.06
C VAL A 50 -1.31 2.70 -0.86
N VAL A 51 -1.54 2.92 -2.15
CA VAL A 51 -1.99 1.89 -3.10
C VAL A 51 -0.97 1.81 -4.23
N ALA A 52 -0.55 0.59 -4.58
CA ALA A 52 0.17 0.30 -5.82
C ALA A 52 -0.82 -0.21 -6.86
N SER A 53 -0.91 0.46 -8.01
CA SER A 53 -1.79 0.05 -9.11
C SER A 53 -1.15 -1.08 -9.92
N ILE A 54 -1.83 -2.22 -9.97
CA ILE A 54 -1.41 -3.47 -10.60
C ILE A 54 -2.61 -4.11 -11.35
N PRO A 55 -3.15 -3.45 -12.40
CA PRO A 55 -4.35 -3.91 -13.11
C PRO A 55 -4.18 -5.23 -13.87
N ASN A 56 -2.94 -5.70 -14.05
CA ASN A 56 -2.61 -7.00 -14.66
C ASN A 56 -1.68 -7.78 -13.72
N ALA A 57 -2.13 -8.05 -12.49
CA ALA A 57 -1.31 -8.66 -11.45
C ALA A 57 -0.74 -10.04 -11.84
N GLU A 58 -1.42 -10.76 -12.73
CA GLU A 58 -0.99 -12.03 -13.32
C GLU A 58 0.24 -11.93 -14.23
N LYS A 59 0.56 -10.72 -14.71
CA LYS A 59 1.83 -10.44 -15.41
C LYS A 59 3.04 -10.70 -14.52
N TYR A 60 2.89 -10.51 -13.21
CA TYR A 60 3.99 -10.56 -12.26
C TYR A 60 4.00 -11.88 -11.49
N ASN A 61 5.16 -12.52 -11.45
CA ASN A 61 5.36 -13.67 -10.58
C ASN A 61 5.49 -13.25 -9.11
N HIS A 62 5.51 -14.22 -8.21
CA HIS A 62 5.58 -13.98 -6.77
C HIS A 62 6.78 -13.11 -6.33
N LYS A 63 7.95 -13.28 -6.95
CA LYS A 63 9.14 -12.48 -6.62
C LYS A 63 9.00 -11.04 -7.12
N GLU A 64 8.39 -10.84 -8.27
CA GLU A 64 8.14 -9.52 -8.85
C GLU A 64 7.14 -8.73 -8.00
N LEU A 65 6.04 -9.36 -7.60
CA LEU A 65 5.08 -8.78 -6.65
C LEU A 65 5.75 -8.40 -5.31
N ALA A 66 6.72 -9.19 -4.84
CA ALA A 66 7.47 -8.85 -3.63
C ALA A 66 8.35 -7.59 -3.80
N TYR A 67 8.89 -7.33 -5.01
CA TYR A 67 9.60 -6.08 -5.29
C TYR A 67 8.65 -4.87 -5.30
N ILE A 68 7.47 -5.02 -5.89
CA ILE A 68 6.41 -3.99 -5.89
C ILE A 68 5.97 -3.69 -4.45
N ALA A 69 5.71 -4.73 -3.66
CA ALA A 69 5.31 -4.60 -2.26
C ALA A 69 6.39 -3.90 -1.42
N LYS A 70 7.66 -4.24 -1.63
CA LYS A 70 8.77 -3.58 -0.91
C LYS A 70 8.84 -2.08 -1.22
N GLN A 71 8.63 -1.68 -2.48
CA GLN A 71 8.61 -0.26 -2.86
C GLN A 71 7.42 0.48 -2.24
N GLY A 72 6.22 -0.12 -2.27
CA GLY A 72 5.04 0.44 -1.59
C GLY A 72 5.25 0.65 -0.09
N ALA A 73 5.91 -0.32 0.57
CA ALA A 73 6.26 -0.21 1.97
C ALA A 73 7.30 0.89 2.27
N CYS A 74 8.31 1.06 1.41
CA CYS A 74 9.26 2.18 1.50
C CYS A 74 8.56 3.54 1.37
N ILE A 75 7.64 3.68 0.41
CA ILE A 75 6.86 4.90 0.19
C ILE A 75 5.98 5.19 1.41
N CYS A 76 5.25 4.19 1.92
CA CYS A 76 4.42 4.32 3.12
C CYS A 76 5.23 4.83 4.32
N LYS A 77 6.41 4.24 4.57
CA LYS A 77 7.34 4.72 5.60
C LYS A 77 7.77 6.17 5.37
N GLN A 78 8.19 6.51 4.15
CA GLN A 78 8.70 7.84 3.79
C GLN A 78 7.66 8.95 4.05
N TYR A 79 6.38 8.69 3.75
CA TYR A 79 5.30 9.66 3.92
C TYR A 79 4.59 9.58 5.29
N SER A 80 5.05 8.70 6.17
CA SER A 80 4.60 8.63 7.55
C SER A 80 5.47 9.51 8.47
N LYS A 81 4.96 9.79 9.67
CA LYS A 81 5.76 10.40 10.76
C LYS A 81 6.89 9.49 11.28
N TYR A 82 7.00 8.25 10.77
CA TYR A 82 7.95 7.24 11.20
C TYR A 82 9.10 7.02 10.20
N ALA A 83 9.34 7.97 9.29
CA ALA A 83 10.36 7.85 8.25
C ALA A 83 11.77 7.51 8.76
N SER A 84 12.13 7.96 9.97
CA SER A 84 13.42 7.68 10.61
C SER A 84 13.46 6.37 11.42
N GLN A 85 12.33 5.72 11.67
CA GLN A 85 12.25 4.52 12.49
C GLN A 85 12.90 3.34 11.76
N LYS A 86 13.78 2.60 12.44
CA LYS A 86 14.38 1.37 11.89
C LYS A 86 13.43 0.19 12.09
N LYS A 87 13.39 -0.73 11.12
CA LYS A 87 12.56 -1.95 11.18
C LYS A 87 11.09 -1.62 11.48
N LEU A 88 10.55 -0.61 10.78
CA LEU A 88 9.15 -0.23 10.91
C LEU A 88 8.28 -1.31 10.24
N PRO A 89 7.33 -1.93 10.95
CA PRO A 89 6.41 -2.89 10.35
C PRO A 89 5.41 -2.15 9.46
N ILE A 90 5.34 -2.56 8.20
CA ILE A 90 4.33 -2.12 7.24
C ILE A 90 3.42 -3.32 6.96
N ILE A 91 2.12 -3.13 7.20
CA ILE A 91 1.10 -4.09 6.78
C ILE A 91 0.71 -3.80 5.33
N TYR A 92 0.53 -4.86 4.56
CA TYR A 92 0.03 -4.76 3.20
C TYR A 92 -0.87 -5.94 2.85
N SER A 93 -1.82 -5.70 1.95
CA SER A 93 -2.76 -6.71 1.46
C SER A 93 -3.25 -6.32 0.06
N LYS A 94 -4.01 -7.20 -0.60
CA LYS A 94 -4.79 -6.78 -1.77
C LYS A 94 -5.96 -5.90 -1.34
N ILE A 95 -6.45 -5.04 -2.24
CA ILE A 95 -7.67 -4.27 -2.03
C ILE A 95 -8.87 -5.19 -1.76
N SER A 96 -8.98 -6.31 -2.48
CA SER A 96 -10.04 -7.32 -2.25
C SER A 96 -10.03 -7.94 -0.85
N ASP A 97 -8.91 -7.85 -0.12
CA ASP A 97 -8.68 -8.48 1.18
C ASP A 97 -8.81 -7.50 2.36
N ILE A 98 -9.27 -6.28 2.11
CA ILE A 98 -9.51 -5.27 3.15
C ILE A 98 -10.96 -4.78 3.11
N THR A 99 -11.44 -4.27 4.23
CA THR A 99 -12.76 -3.65 4.32
C THR A 99 -12.66 -2.33 5.05
N LYS A 100 -13.19 -1.26 4.47
CA LYS A 100 -13.27 0.04 5.14
C LYS A 100 -14.17 -0.06 6.37
N SER A 101 -13.77 0.56 7.47
CA SER A 101 -14.62 0.66 8.65
C SER A 101 -15.85 1.53 8.34
N PRO A 102 -17.08 1.07 8.67
CA PRO A 102 -18.29 1.87 8.47
C PRO A 102 -18.44 2.98 9.52
N THR A 103 -17.68 2.94 10.62
CA THR A 103 -17.85 3.85 11.77
C THR A 103 -16.72 4.87 11.90
N GLN A 104 -15.59 4.67 11.22
CA GLN A 104 -14.42 5.54 11.35
C GLN A 104 -13.71 5.73 10.00
N ILE A 105 -13.72 6.96 9.51
CA ILE A 105 -13.02 7.35 8.28
C ILE A 105 -11.51 7.14 8.44
N GLY A 106 -10.88 6.58 7.41
CA GLY A 106 -9.46 6.26 7.38
C GLY A 106 -9.09 4.95 8.08
N THR A 107 -10.03 4.24 8.71
CA THR A 107 -9.78 2.93 9.33
C THR A 107 -10.17 1.80 8.39
N VAL A 108 -9.32 0.79 8.28
CA VAL A 108 -9.62 -0.46 7.55
C VAL A 108 -9.46 -1.67 8.45
N ILE A 109 -10.20 -2.72 8.13
CA ILE A 109 -10.14 -4.04 8.73
C ILE A 109 -9.46 -4.96 7.71
N THR A 110 -8.41 -5.65 8.14
CA THR A 110 -7.68 -6.62 7.34
C THR A 110 -8.06 -8.05 7.73
N ASN A 111 -7.96 -9.00 6.80
CA ASN A 111 -8.15 -10.42 7.05
C ASN A 111 -6.79 -11.15 7.20
N SER A 112 -6.81 -12.49 7.30
CA SER A 112 -5.61 -13.32 7.46
C SER A 112 -4.65 -13.33 6.26
N ASN A 113 -5.05 -12.77 5.12
CA ASN A 113 -4.20 -12.69 3.91
C ASN A 113 -3.21 -11.53 3.97
N ALA A 114 -3.42 -10.56 4.88
CA ALA A 114 -2.51 -9.45 5.08
C ALA A 114 -1.13 -9.93 5.56
N LYS A 115 -0.09 -9.25 5.10
CA LYS A 115 1.31 -9.60 5.36
C LYS A 115 2.05 -8.41 5.94
N ILE A 116 3.13 -8.69 6.66
CA ILE A 116 4.02 -7.68 7.25
C ILE A 116 5.37 -7.68 6.52
N ILE A 117 5.89 -6.49 6.20
CA ILE A 117 7.27 -6.27 5.77
C ILE A 117 7.92 -5.26 6.71
N TYR A 118 9.16 -5.51 7.13
CA TYR A 118 9.93 -4.58 7.95
C TYR A 118 10.84 -3.71 7.05
N ILE A 119 10.72 -2.38 7.17
CA ILE A 119 11.50 -1.39 6.40
C ILE A 119 12.38 -0.52 7.31
#